data_AF-A0A9N9E0F0-F1
#
_entry.id   AF-A0A9N9E0F0-F1
#
_cell.length_a   1.000
_cell.length_b   1.000
_cell.length_c   1.000
_cell.angle_alpha   90.00
_cell.angle_beta   90.00
_cell.angle_gamma   90.00
#
_symmetry.space_group_name_H-M   'P 1'
#
loop_
_entity.id
_entity.type
_entity.pdbx_description
1 polymer ?
#
loop_
_entity_poly.entity_id
_entity_poly.type
_entity_poly.pdbx_seq_one_letter_code
_entity_poly.pdbx_strand_id
1 'polypeptide(L)'
;MVHANKPIRHSHITKQVRRKWSAKEKLIVVYYYYCHHSIRETARRFDIEPKQVRDWISKKYQLMEASPFAEKLHPGRKAKYLAIEEELILWIKENRDKA
;
A
#
# COMPACT_ATOMS: atom_id res chain seq x y z
N MET A 1 -30.80 -37.46 15.42
CA MET A 1 -30.42 -36.12 14.91
C MET A 1 -28.91 -36.10 14.76
N VAL A 2 -28.37 -36.14 13.54
CA VAL A 2 -26.91 -36.19 13.31
C VAL A 2 -26.42 -34.78 13.00
N HIS A 3 -25.72 -34.15 13.94
CA HIS A 3 -25.01 -32.89 13.69
C HIS A 3 -23.77 -33.21 12.83
N ALA A 4 -23.84 -32.90 11.54
CA ALA A 4 -22.67 -32.97 10.68
C ALA A 4 -21.68 -31.84 11.05
N ASN A 5 -20.48 -32.22 11.48
CA ASN A 5 -19.37 -31.29 11.70
C ASN A 5 -18.99 -30.65 10.36
N LYS A 6 -19.36 -29.38 10.17
CA LYS A 6 -18.89 -28.59 9.02
C LYS A 6 -17.37 -28.41 9.14
N PRO A 7 -16.58 -28.80 8.13
CA PRO A 7 -15.13 -28.57 8.16
C PRO A 7 -14.87 -27.06 8.22
N ILE A 8 -14.08 -26.65 9.22
CA ILE A 8 -13.61 -25.29 9.39
C ILE A 8 -12.79 -24.95 8.14
N ARG A 9 -13.30 -24.02 7.32
CA ARG A 9 -12.58 -23.53 6.14
C ARG A 9 -11.46 -22.61 6.63
N HIS A 10 -10.26 -23.16 6.83
CA HIS A 10 -9.07 -22.32 6.92
C HIS A 10 -8.84 -21.65 5.58
N SER A 11 -8.68 -20.33 5.58
CA SER A 11 -8.22 -19.61 4.39
C SER A 11 -6.84 -20.16 4.02
N HIS A 12 -6.66 -20.55 2.76
CA HIS A 12 -5.33 -20.91 2.26
C HIS A 12 -4.44 -19.67 2.38
N ILE A 13 -3.49 -19.68 3.31
CA ILE A 13 -2.46 -18.64 3.43
C ILE A 13 -1.52 -18.83 2.24
N THR A 14 -1.88 -18.26 1.09
CA THR A 14 -1.02 -18.27 -0.09
C THR A 14 0.17 -17.34 0.15
N LYS A 15 1.40 -17.84 0.00
CA LYS A 15 2.59 -16.99 0.01
C LYS A 15 2.45 -15.92 -1.08
N GLN A 16 2.77 -14.68 -0.75
CA GLN A 16 2.58 -13.56 -1.66
C GLN A 16 3.54 -13.70 -2.86
N VAL A 17 2.99 -13.84 -4.07
CA VAL A 17 3.78 -14.15 -5.29
C VAL A 17 4.60 -12.95 -5.79
N ARG A 18 4.18 -11.71 -5.48
CA ARG A 18 4.78 -10.48 -6.01
C ARG A 18 5.27 -9.58 -4.88
N ARG A 19 6.47 -9.02 -5.05
CA ARG A 19 7.04 -8.00 -4.17
C ARG A 19 6.12 -6.76 -4.11
N LYS A 20 5.91 -6.25 -2.91
CA LYS A 20 5.28 -4.94 -2.68
C LYS A 20 6.34 -3.85 -2.67
N TRP A 21 5.94 -2.66 -3.10
CA TRP A 21 6.78 -1.47 -3.12
C TRP A 21 6.13 -0.39 -2.26
N SER A 22 6.86 0.07 -1.25
CA SER A 22 6.49 1.22 -0.41
C SER A 22 6.62 2.54 -1.17
N ALA A 23 5.96 3.59 -0.69
CA ALA A 23 6.07 4.93 -1.26
C ALA A 23 7.53 5.43 -1.28
N LYS A 24 8.28 5.17 -0.20
CA LYS A 24 9.71 5.50 -0.09
C LYS A 24 10.55 4.81 -1.17
N GLU A 25 10.38 3.49 -1.35
CA GLU A 25 11.12 2.76 -2.38
C GLU A 25 10.78 3.26 -3.79
N LYS A 26 9.50 3.53 -4.06
CA LYS A 26 9.07 4.12 -5.34
C LYS A 26 9.72 5.48 -5.58
N LEU A 27 9.84 6.32 -4.56
CA LEU A 27 10.52 7.62 -4.66
C LEU A 27 12.01 7.46 -4.97
N ILE A 28 12.70 6.46 -4.42
CA ILE A 28 14.11 6.18 -4.75
C ILE A 28 14.26 5.85 -6.24
N VAL A 29 13.35 5.03 -6.79
CA VAL A 29 13.34 4.69 -8.22
C VAL A 29 13.09 5.94 -9.08
N VAL A 30 12.15 6.79 -8.67
CA VAL A 30 11.87 8.05 -9.36
C VAL A 30 13.07 8.99 -9.30
N TYR A 31 13.75 9.10 -8.16
CA TYR A 31 14.98 9.89 -7.99
C TYR A 31 16.09 9.40 -8.92
N TYR A 32 16.33 8.09 -8.98
CA TYR A 32 17.32 7.50 -9.88
C TYR A 32 17.01 7.81 -11.35
N TYR A 33 15.74 7.73 -11.75
CA TYR A 33 15.33 8.14 -13.09
C TYR A 33 15.64 9.62 -13.37
N TYR A 34 15.45 10.52 -12.40
CA TYR A 34 15.80 11.93 -12.57
C TYR A 34 17.31 12.18 -12.68
N CYS A 35 18.16 11.30 -12.13
CA CYS A 35 19.62 11.39 -12.29
C CYS A 35 20.11 10.86 -13.65
N HIS A 36 19.50 9.79 -14.17
CA HIS A 36 20.00 9.08 -15.37
C HIS A 36 19.14 9.26 -16.63
N HIS A 37 17.95 9.83 -16.50
CA HIS A 37 16.99 10.13 -17.58
C HIS A 37 16.61 8.94 -18.50
N SER A 38 16.82 7.69 -18.07
CA SER A 38 16.50 6.50 -18.85
C SER A 38 15.54 5.57 -18.13
N ILE A 39 14.34 5.42 -18.69
CA ILE A 39 13.29 4.51 -18.16
C ILE A 39 13.74 3.05 -18.25
N ARG A 40 14.34 2.65 -19.38
CA ARG A 40 14.78 1.27 -19.61
C ARG A 40 15.91 0.89 -18.66
N GLU A 41 16.86 1.80 -18.44
CA GLU A 41 17.97 1.54 -17.52
C GLU A 41 17.50 1.47 -16.07
N THR A 42 16.61 2.39 -15.68
CA THR A 42 15.99 2.36 -14.34
C THR A 42 15.22 1.05 -14.12
N ALA A 43 14.42 0.63 -15.10
CA ALA A 43 13.68 -0.62 -15.05
C ALA A 43 14.59 -1.84 -14.87
N ARG A 44 15.70 -1.90 -15.64
CA ARG A 44 16.71 -2.96 -15.54
C ARG A 44 17.41 -2.95 -14.18
N ARG A 45 17.80 -1.77 -13.67
CA ARG A 45 18.53 -1.62 -12.39
C ARG A 45 17.73 -2.12 -11.20
N PHE A 46 16.41 -1.89 -11.21
CA PHE A 46 15.51 -2.24 -10.10
C PHE A 46 14.71 -3.52 -10.35
N ASP A 47 14.95 -4.22 -11.46
CA ASP A 47 14.23 -5.42 -11.88
C ASP A 47 12.70 -5.24 -11.85
N ILE A 48 12.24 -4.18 -12.51
CA ILE A 48 10.83 -3.81 -12.61
C ILE A 48 10.45 -3.54 -14.07
N GLU A 49 9.15 -3.55 -14.35
CA GLU A 49 8.68 -3.24 -15.70
C GLU A 49 8.84 -1.74 -16.01
N PRO A 50 9.24 -1.36 -17.25
CA PRO A 50 9.28 0.04 -17.69
C PRO A 50 7.96 0.80 -17.55
N LYS A 51 6.83 0.07 -17.53
CA LYS A 51 5.50 0.64 -17.26
C LYS A 51 5.39 1.14 -15.82
N GLN A 52 5.91 0.37 -14.84
CA GLN A 52 5.88 0.76 -13.42
C GLN A 52 6.67 2.05 -13.18
N VAL A 53 7.83 2.18 -13.82
CA VAL A 53 8.65 3.41 -13.76
C VAL A 53 7.85 4.62 -14.27
N ARG A 54 7.19 4.49 -15.44
CA ARG A 54 6.32 5.55 -15.99
C ARG A 54 5.18 5.92 -15.04
N ASP A 55 4.52 4.92 -14.46
CA ASP A 55 3.40 5.11 -13.53
C ASP A 55 3.85 5.81 -12.24
N TRP A 56 5.05 5.54 -11.75
CA TRP A 56 5.57 6.19 -10.54
C TRP A 56 6.06 7.62 -10.81
N ILE A 57 6.64 7.87 -11.98
CA ILE A 57 7.01 9.23 -12.40
C ILE A 57 5.76 10.12 -12.50
N SER A 58 4.67 9.62 -13.11
CA SER A 58 3.43 10.39 -13.23
C SER A 58 2.76 10.66 -11.89
N LYS A 59 2.90 9.75 -10.92
CA LYS A 59 2.34 9.87 -9.56
C LYS A 59 3.33 10.43 -8.52
N LYS A 60 4.45 11.03 -8.95
CA LYS A 60 5.52 11.47 -8.03
C LYS A 60 5.03 12.39 -6.90
N TYR A 61 4.12 13.32 -7.20
CA TYR A 61 3.60 14.26 -6.20
C TYR A 61 2.75 13.55 -5.14
N GLN A 62 1.91 12.61 -5.57
CA GLN A 62 1.13 11.75 -4.65
C GLN A 62 2.03 10.86 -3.80
N LEU A 63 3.14 10.38 -4.37
CA LEU A 63 4.15 9.60 -3.64
C LEU A 63 4.88 10.41 -2.58
N MET A 64 5.12 11.71 -2.82
CA MET A 64 5.75 12.62 -1.87
C MET A 64 4.82 12.97 -0.69
N GLU A 65 3.51 13.06 -0.95
CA GLU A 65 2.50 13.33 0.09
C GLU A 65 2.16 12.07 0.92
N ALA A 66 2.33 10.88 0.35
CA ALA A 66 2.05 9.63 1.01
C ALA A 66 3.02 9.32 2.16
N SER A 67 2.54 8.62 3.20
CA SER A 67 3.40 8.09 4.26
C SER A 67 4.51 7.19 3.68
N PRO A 68 5.76 7.27 4.16
CA PRO A 68 6.90 6.54 3.59
C PRO A 68 6.67 5.02 3.45
N PHE A 69 5.97 4.44 4.42
CA PHE A 69 5.67 3.01 4.50
C PHE A 69 4.34 2.62 3.84
N ALA A 70 3.64 3.57 3.20
CA ALA A 70 2.40 3.29 2.50
C ALA A 70 2.66 2.44 1.25
N GLU A 71 2.07 1.26 1.21
CA GLU A 71 2.13 0.38 0.03
C GLU A 71 1.09 0.79 -1.02
N LYS A 72 -0.05 1.31 -0.57
CA LYS A 72 -1.19 1.73 -1.40
C LYS A 72 -1.26 3.26 -1.42
N LEU A 73 -1.32 3.82 -2.62
CA LEU A 73 -1.51 5.27 -2.85
C LEU A 73 -2.98 5.68 -2.82
N HIS A 74 -3.88 4.76 -3.16
CA HIS A 74 -5.30 5.08 -3.26
C HIS A 74 -5.90 5.13 -1.86
N PRO A 75 -6.68 6.18 -1.53
CA PRO A 75 -7.55 6.11 -0.37
C PRO A 75 -8.42 4.86 -0.54
N GLY A 76 -8.56 4.10 0.54
CA GLY A 76 -9.36 2.89 0.56
C GLY A 76 -10.84 3.18 0.28
N ARG A 77 -11.71 2.23 0.61
CA ARG A 77 -13.14 2.47 0.58
C ARG A 77 -13.45 3.69 1.47
N LYS A 78 -14.22 4.64 0.94
CA LYS A 78 -14.75 5.74 1.77
C LYS A 78 -15.54 5.16 2.94
N ALA A 79 -15.45 5.83 4.09
CA ALA A 79 -16.25 5.55 5.27
C ALA A 79 -17.74 5.42 4.89
N LYS A 80 -18.43 4.41 5.41
CA LYS A 80 -19.87 4.26 5.18
C LYS A 80 -20.65 5.21 6.08
N TYR A 81 -20.12 5.46 7.28
CA TYR A 81 -20.75 6.30 8.30
C TYR A 81 -19.73 7.29 8.85
N LEU A 82 -19.52 8.41 8.15
CA LEU A 82 -18.48 9.41 8.46
C LEU A 82 -18.51 9.86 9.92
N ALA A 83 -19.65 10.36 10.41
CA ALA A 83 -19.76 10.91 11.76
C ALA A 83 -19.43 9.89 12.87
N ILE A 84 -19.98 8.68 12.77
CA ILE A 84 -19.75 7.62 13.77
C ILE A 84 -18.31 7.10 13.72
N GLU A 85 -17.74 6.95 12.52
CA GLU A 85 -16.35 6.53 12.35
C GLU A 85 -15.37 7.58 12.92
N GLU A 86 -15.66 8.87 12.77
CA GLU A 86 -14.87 9.97 13.35
C GLU A 86 -14.95 9.99 14.89
N GLU A 87 -16.15 9.89 15.46
CA GLU A 87 -16.34 9.78 16.92
C GLU A 87 -15.58 8.58 17.51
N LEU A 88 -15.66 7.43 16.84
CA LEU A 88 -14.95 6.22 17.27
C LEU A 88 -13.43 6.38 17.22
N ILE A 89 -12.89 7.06 16.21
CA ILE A 89 -11.45 7.33 16.10
C ILE A 89 -10.97 8.21 17.25
N LEU A 90 -11.74 9.25 17.61
CA LEU A 90 -11.42 10.12 18.74
C LEU A 90 -11.40 9.33 20.05
N TRP A 91 -12.44 8.54 20.30
CA TRP A 91 -12.53 7.70 21.50
C TRP A 91 -11.37 6.69 21.60
N ILE A 92 -10.96 6.06 20.49
CA ILE A 92 -9.81 5.15 20.48
C ILE A 92 -8.51 5.87 20.83
N LYS A 93 -8.28 7.09 20.30
CA LYS A 93 -7.08 7.88 20.60
C LYS A 93 -7.00 8.19 22.09
N GLU A 94 -8.09 8.69 22.67
CA GLU A 94 -8.16 9.01 24.11
C GLU A 94 -7.89 7.80 25.01
N ASN A 95 -8.30 6.60 24.60
CA ASN A 95 -8.06 5.39 25.38
C ASN A 95 -6.66 4.80 25.18
N ARG A 96 -5.99 5.09 24.06
CA ARG A 96 -4.59 4.71 23.86
C ARG A 96 -3.62 5.55 24.67
N ASP A 97 -3.94 6.83 24.86
CA ASP A 97 -3.10 7.74 25.67
C ASP A 97 -3.24 7.50 27.18
N LYS A 98 -4.28 6.77 27.60
CA LYS A 98 -4.55 6.40 29.00
C LYS A 98 -3.94 5.05 29.42
N ALA A 99 -3.41 4.27 28.48
CA ALA A 99 -2.81 2.95 28.72
C ALA A 99 -1.28 3.05 28.78
#